data_AF-A0A969CKI8-F1
#
_entry.id   AF-A0A969CKI8-F1
#
_cell.length_a   1.000
_cell.length_b   1.000
_cell.length_c   1.000
_cell.angle_alpha   90.00
_cell.angle_beta   90.00
_cell.angle_gamma   90.00
#
_symmetry.space_group_name_H-M   'P 1'
#
loop_
_entity.id
_entity.type
_entity.pdbx_description
1 polymer ?
#
loop_
_entity_poly.entity_id
_entity_poly.type
_entity_poly.pdbx_seq_one_letter_code
_entity_poly.pdbx_strand_id
1 'polypeptide(L)'
;MMLEKESLKLLTEAIEEIVVWTPRATSASAASQLAKEIFAEAAKENLHLAIAHLPIDFFANTCSEMERDQEHVTCLRSCLMKPEHLDWLDDIWQVLERVTDKVLHRRMALSSDRR
;
A
#
# COMPACT_ATOMS: atom_id res chain seq x y z
N MET A 1 17.62 8.77 11.35
CA MET A 1 17.07 10.02 10.78
C MET A 1 15.62 9.72 10.43
N MET A 2 14.67 10.15 11.27
CA MET A 2 13.24 9.83 11.11
C MET A 2 12.65 10.69 9.98
N LEU A 3 12.30 10.05 8.87
CA LEU A 3 11.46 10.65 7.83
C LEU A 3 10.00 10.40 8.22
N GLU A 4 9.43 11.28 9.04
CA GLU A 4 7.98 11.40 9.13
C GLU A 4 7.50 12.11 7.86
N LYS A 5 6.92 11.36 6.91
CA LYS A 5 6.10 11.92 5.83
C LYS A 5 4.63 11.73 6.20
N GLU A 6 3.86 12.82 6.12
CA GLU A 6 2.51 13.09 6.67
C GLU A 6 1.37 12.15 6.21
N SER A 7 1.63 10.95 5.71
CA SER A 7 0.57 10.05 5.24
C SER A 7 0.81 8.55 5.46
N LEU A 8 2.04 8.10 5.82
CA LEU A 8 2.37 6.68 5.94
C LEU A 8 3.40 6.44 7.06
N LYS A 9 3.17 5.43 7.91
CA LYS A 9 4.01 5.10 9.08
C LYS A 9 4.53 3.65 8.99
N LEU A 10 5.84 3.49 9.09
CA LEU A 10 6.59 2.23 9.01
C LEU A 10 6.32 1.37 10.27
N LEU A 11 5.97 0.08 10.11
CA LEU A 11 5.46 -0.75 11.22
C LEU A 11 6.41 -1.78 11.83
N THR A 12 7.57 -2.11 11.24
CA THR A 12 8.52 -3.04 11.88
C THR A 12 9.88 -3.03 11.18
N GLU A 13 10.98 -3.18 11.94
CA GLU A 13 12.31 -3.55 11.44
C GLU A 13 12.40 -5.09 11.42
N ALA A 14 12.12 -5.70 10.27
CA ALA A 14 12.34 -7.12 10.06
C ALA A 14 13.54 -7.32 9.12
N ILE A 15 14.56 -7.99 9.66
CA ILE A 15 15.66 -8.70 8.99
C ILE A 15 15.57 -8.73 7.44
N GLU A 16 16.46 -7.94 6.82
CA GLU A 16 16.61 -7.65 5.37
C GLU A 16 15.41 -6.94 4.69
N GLU A 17 15.27 -5.64 4.95
CA GLU A 17 14.71 -4.62 4.04
C GLU A 17 13.34 -4.92 3.36
N ILE A 18 12.43 -5.64 4.02
CA ILE A 18 11.06 -5.84 3.53
C ILE A 18 10.12 -4.79 4.13
N VAL A 19 9.56 -3.93 3.30
CA VAL A 19 8.51 -2.98 3.70
C VAL A 19 7.14 -3.54 3.32
N VAL A 20 6.22 -3.62 4.27
CA VAL A 20 4.83 -4.06 4.06
C VAL A 20 3.87 -2.93 4.40
N TRP A 21 2.90 -2.66 3.54
CA TRP A 21 1.87 -1.64 3.76
C TRP A 21 0.51 -2.06 3.22
N THR A 22 -0.54 -1.44 3.74
CA THR A 22 -1.91 -1.56 3.24
C THR A 22 -2.44 -0.15 2.96
N PRO A 23 -3.18 0.07 1.86
CA PRO A 23 -3.79 1.37 1.62
C PRO A 23 -4.88 1.65 2.67
N ARG A 24 -5.05 2.94 2.99
CA ARG A 24 -6.11 3.39 3.90
C ARG A 24 -7.47 3.25 3.20
N ALA A 25 -8.42 2.61 3.86
CA ALA A 25 -9.80 2.50 3.39
C ALA A 25 -10.76 2.38 4.58
N THR A 26 -12.06 2.53 4.30
CA THR A 26 -13.11 2.45 5.32
C THR A 26 -13.31 1.03 5.85
N SER A 27 -12.97 0.00 5.08
CA SER A 27 -13.06 -1.40 5.50
C SER A 27 -11.88 -2.22 4.99
N ALA A 28 -11.63 -3.38 5.61
CA ALA A 28 -10.55 -4.26 5.22
C ALA A 28 -10.76 -4.86 3.81
N SER A 29 -12.00 -5.13 3.40
CA SER A 29 -12.28 -5.57 2.03
C SER A 29 -11.99 -4.47 1.02
N ALA A 30 -12.35 -3.22 1.32
CA ALA A 30 -12.04 -2.07 0.48
C ALA A 30 -10.52 -1.84 0.37
N ALA A 31 -9.80 -1.92 1.49
CA ALA A 31 -8.34 -1.85 1.51
C ALA A 31 -7.72 -2.97 0.66
N SER A 32 -8.26 -4.18 0.76
CA SER A 32 -7.77 -5.33 0.00
C SER A 32 -8.01 -5.21 -1.50
N GLN A 33 -9.16 -4.68 -1.92
CA GLN A 33 -9.42 -4.38 -3.33
C GLN A 33 -8.46 -3.32 -3.85
N LEU A 34 -8.31 -2.23 -3.10
CA LEU A 34 -7.43 -1.14 -3.46
C LEU A 34 -5.96 -1.59 -3.57
N ALA A 35 -5.50 -2.44 -2.66
CA ALA A 35 -4.16 -3.04 -2.73
C ALA A 35 -3.96 -3.85 -4.02
N LYS A 36 -4.96 -4.65 -4.44
CA LYS A 36 -4.91 -5.43 -5.68
C LYS A 36 -4.92 -4.54 -6.93
N GLU A 37 -5.68 -3.47 -6.91
CA GLU A 37 -5.72 -2.48 -8.01
C GLU A 37 -4.37 -1.76 -8.16
N ILE A 38 -3.79 -1.30 -7.04
CA ILE A 38 -2.46 -0.68 -6.99
C ILE A 38 -1.39 -1.66 -7.46
N PHE A 39 -1.42 -2.91 -6.99
CA PHE A 39 -0.51 -3.96 -7.46
C PHE A 39 -0.53 -4.11 -8.99
N ALA A 40 -1.74 -4.19 -9.57
CA ALA A 40 -1.91 -4.38 -11.00
C ALA A 40 -1.46 -3.17 -11.82
N GLU A 41 -1.65 -1.94 -11.33
CA GLU A 41 -1.16 -0.74 -12.01
C GLU A 41 0.34 -0.51 -11.80
N ALA A 42 0.90 -0.85 -10.64
CA ALA A 42 2.34 -0.77 -10.37
C ALA A 42 3.13 -1.68 -11.32
N ALA A 43 2.62 -2.91 -11.55
CA ALA A 43 3.22 -3.83 -12.51
C ALA A 43 3.27 -3.27 -13.95
N LYS A 44 2.31 -2.40 -14.35
CA LYS A 44 2.32 -1.75 -15.67
C LYS A 44 3.37 -0.65 -15.78
N GLU A 45 3.77 -0.07 -14.65
CA GLU A 45 4.81 0.95 -14.55
C GLU A 45 6.19 0.33 -14.21
N ASN A 46 6.35 -0.99 -14.44
CA ASN A 46 7.55 -1.78 -14.14
C ASN A 46 7.97 -1.78 -12.65
N LEU A 47 7.06 -1.43 -11.73
CA LEU A 47 7.28 -1.55 -10.30
C LEU A 47 6.80 -2.92 -9.82
N HIS A 48 7.74 -3.81 -9.54
CA HIS A 48 7.46 -5.16 -9.05
C HIS A 48 7.25 -5.17 -7.54
N LEU A 49 5.99 -5.22 -7.13
CA LEU A 49 5.59 -5.46 -5.76
C LEU A 49 5.28 -6.95 -5.56
N ALA A 50 5.10 -7.35 -4.30
CA ALA A 50 4.48 -8.62 -3.96
C ALA A 50 3.25 -8.38 -3.08
N ILE A 51 2.35 -9.37 -3.04
CA ILE A 51 1.18 -9.35 -2.16
C ILE A 51 1.47 -10.21 -0.93
N ALA A 52 0.98 -9.75 0.22
CA ALA A 52 0.92 -10.51 1.46
C ALA A 52 -0.51 -10.49 2.00
N HIS A 53 -0.94 -11.59 2.62
CA HIS A 53 -2.20 -11.64 3.36
C HIS A 53 -1.87 -11.69 4.84
N LEU A 54 -2.28 -10.65 5.57
CA LEU A 54 -1.99 -10.53 7.00
C LEU A 54 -3.30 -10.48 7.79
N PRO A 55 -3.34 -11.07 9.00
CA PRO A 55 -4.47 -10.90 9.90
C PRO A 55 -4.70 -9.42 10.19
N ILE A 56 -5.96 -9.00 10.21
CA ILE A 56 -6.33 -7.61 10.46
C ILE A 56 -5.88 -7.12 11.85
N ASP A 57 -5.73 -8.03 12.81
CA ASP A 57 -5.21 -7.74 14.15
C ASP A 57 -3.79 -7.18 14.13
N PHE A 58 -3.02 -7.47 13.08
CA PHE A 58 -1.69 -6.89 12.88
C PHE A 58 -1.76 -5.35 12.70
N PHE A 59 -2.92 -4.83 12.29
CA PHE A 59 -3.16 -3.40 12.06
C PHE A 59 -4.07 -2.76 13.11
N ALA A 60 -4.43 -3.46 14.19
CA ALA A 60 -5.37 -2.98 15.19
C ALA A 60 -4.98 -1.62 15.81
N ASN A 61 -3.68 -1.36 15.97
CA ASN A 61 -3.17 -0.11 16.53
C ASN A 61 -3.00 1.01 15.49
N THR A 62 -2.94 0.69 14.20
CA THR A 62 -2.57 1.64 13.13
C THR A 62 -3.78 2.06 12.28
N CYS A 63 -4.79 1.18 12.19
CA CYS A 63 -6.02 1.38 11.44
C CYS A 63 -7.24 1.12 12.34
N SER A 64 -7.31 1.77 13.51
CA SER A 64 -8.45 1.65 14.43
C SER A 64 -9.78 2.10 13.82
N GLU A 65 -9.73 2.96 12.81
CA GLU A 65 -10.89 3.48 12.07
C GLU A 65 -11.37 2.55 10.94
N MET A 66 -10.61 1.50 10.61
CA MET A 66 -10.96 0.58 9.53
C MET A 66 -11.96 -0.46 10.02
N GLU A 67 -13.11 -0.56 9.33
CA GLU A 67 -14.09 -1.60 9.60
C GLU A 67 -13.51 -2.99 9.34
N ARG A 68 -13.66 -3.86 10.33
CA ARG A 68 -13.16 -5.24 10.31
C ARG A 68 -14.17 -6.19 9.67
N ASP A 69 -14.46 -5.97 8.40
CA ASP A 69 -15.42 -6.76 7.62
C ASP A 69 -14.87 -8.14 7.17
N GLN A 70 -13.57 -8.40 7.36
CA GLN A 70 -12.91 -9.68 7.12
C GLN A 70 -11.72 -9.89 8.07
N GLU A 71 -11.33 -11.15 8.27
CA GLU A 71 -10.24 -11.54 9.19
C GLU A 71 -8.84 -11.18 8.68
N HIS A 72 -8.67 -11.10 7.35
CA HIS A 72 -7.38 -10.88 6.70
C HIS A 72 -7.46 -9.67 5.77
N VAL A 73 -6.37 -8.93 5.64
CA VAL A 73 -6.23 -7.82 4.70
C VAL A 73 -5.10 -8.10 3.70
N THR A 74 -5.35 -7.74 2.45
CA THR A 74 -4.34 -7.84 1.38
C THR A 74 -3.41 -6.63 1.48
N CYS A 75 -2.13 -6.90 1.69
CA CYS A 75 -1.07 -5.92 1.81
C CYS A 75 -0.14 -5.99 0.59
N LEU A 76 0.53 -4.88 0.31
CA LEU A 76 1.63 -4.78 -0.62
C LEU A 76 2.93 -4.91 0.15
N ARG A 77 3.92 -5.59 -0.43
CA ARG A 77 5.27 -5.66 0.10
C ARG A 77 6.30 -5.38 -0.99
N SER A 78 7.38 -4.72 -0.60
CA SER A 78 8.57 -4.52 -1.43
C SER A 78 9.80 -5.03 -0.67
N CYS A 79 10.67 -5.76 -1.36
CA CYS A 79 11.95 -6.22 -0.80
C CYS A 79 13.06 -5.33 -1.36
N LEU A 80 13.68 -4.48 -0.53
CA LEU A 80 14.79 -3.61 -0.92
C LEU A 80 16.12 -4.32 -0.61
N MET A 81 16.44 -5.36 -1.38
CA MET A 81 17.56 -6.26 -1.07
C MET A 81 18.96 -5.70 -1.36
N LYS A 82 19.11 -4.49 -1.95
CA LYS A 82 20.44 -3.97 -2.30
C LYS A 82 20.66 -2.51 -1.86
N PRO A 83 21.87 -2.15 -1.43
CA PRO A 83 22.21 -0.79 -1.01
C PRO A 83 22.04 0.26 -2.12
N GLU A 84 22.15 -0.12 -3.41
CA GLU A 84 21.87 0.79 -4.54
C GLU A 84 20.39 1.18 -4.65
N HIS A 85 19.48 0.53 -3.91
CA HIS A 85 18.07 0.89 -3.89
C HIS A 85 17.79 2.18 -3.10
N LEU A 86 18.74 2.65 -2.28
CA LEU A 86 18.61 3.94 -1.59
C LEU A 86 18.54 5.11 -2.59
N ASP A 87 19.27 5.01 -3.70
CA ASP A 87 19.25 6.02 -4.77
C ASP A 87 17.97 5.96 -5.61
N TRP A 88 17.27 4.83 -5.60
CA TRP A 88 16.02 4.61 -6.35
C TRP A 88 14.77 4.75 -5.49
N LEU A 89 14.93 5.00 -4.19
CA LEU A 89 13.82 5.07 -3.26
C LEU A 89 12.83 6.17 -3.64
N ASP A 90 13.35 7.33 -4.06
CA ASP A 90 12.53 8.47 -4.49
C ASP A 90 11.76 8.15 -5.79
N ASP A 91 12.40 7.47 -6.75
CA ASP A 91 11.74 7.07 -8.00
C ASP A 91 10.66 6.01 -7.74
N ILE A 92 10.95 5.00 -6.90
CA ILE A 92 9.98 3.99 -6.46
C ILE A 92 8.78 4.68 -5.79
N TRP A 93 9.05 5.66 -4.94
CA TRP A 93 8.02 6.41 -4.24
C TRP A 93 7.15 7.23 -5.20
N GLN A 94 7.76 7.93 -6.16
CA GLN A 94 7.04 8.68 -7.19
C GLN A 94 6.15 7.77 -8.05
N VAL A 95 6.65 6.59 -8.44
CA VAL A 95 5.85 5.62 -9.19
C VAL A 95 4.68 5.13 -8.34
N LEU A 96 4.92 4.81 -7.07
CA LEU A 96 3.89 4.32 -6.15
C LEU A 96 2.80 5.38 -5.89
N GLU A 97 3.19 6.62 -5.65
CA GLU A 97 2.27 7.76 -5.48
C GLU A 97 1.42 7.95 -6.74
N ARG A 98 2.06 8.07 -7.91
CA ARG A 98 1.37 8.24 -9.20
C ARG A 98 0.38 7.12 -9.49
N VAL A 99 0.77 5.87 -9.24
CA VAL A 99 -0.11 4.70 -9.41
C VAL A 99 -1.28 4.75 -8.44
N THR A 100 -1.02 5.07 -7.18
CA THR A 100 -2.05 5.17 -6.13
C THR A 100 -3.07 6.26 -6.49
N ASP A 101 -2.61 7.43 -6.88
CA ASP A 101 -3.45 8.55 -7.31
C ASP A 101 -4.30 8.19 -8.53
N LYS A 102 -3.72 7.50 -9.51
CA LYS A 102 -4.44 7.03 -10.70
C LYS A 102 -5.57 6.08 -10.34
N VAL A 103 -5.34 5.15 -9.41
CA VAL A 103 -6.35 4.20 -8.94
C VAL A 103 -7.46 4.94 -8.17
N LEU A 104 -7.10 5.85 -7.26
CA LEU A 104 -8.06 6.63 -6.49
C LEU A 104 -8.93 7.53 -7.38
N HIS A 105 -8.33 8.25 -8.33
CA HIS A 105 -9.06 9.07 -9.31
C HIS A 105 -10.01 8.23 -10.15
N ARG A 106 -9.58 7.05 -10.62
CA ARG A 106 -10.45 6.13 -11.36
C ARG A 106 -11.66 5.71 -10.52
N ARG A 107 -11.46 5.40 -9.23
CA ARG A 107 -12.53 5.00 -8.32
C ARG A 107 -13.51 6.14 -8.03
N MET A 108 -13.02 7.38 -7.94
CA MET A 108 -13.85 8.58 -7.79
C MET A 108 -14.65 8.92 -9.06
N ALA A 109 -14.06 8.71 -10.25
CA ALA A 109 -14.77 8.87 -11.52
C ALA A 109 -15.90 7.82 -11.67
N LEU A 110 -15.65 6.57 -11.29
CA LEU A 110 -16.64 5.48 -11.35
C LEU A 110 -17.77 5.60 -10.31
N SER A 111 -17.56 6.36 -9.22
CA SER A 111 -18.60 6.63 -8.23
C SER A 111 -19.44 7.87 -8.56
N SER A 112 -18.91 8.78 -9.38
CA SER A 112 -19.62 9.97 -9.87
C SER A 112 -20.48 9.68 -11.12
N ASP A 113 -20.10 8.69 -11.94
CA ASP A 113 -20.87 8.22 -13.10
C ASP A 113 -22.09 7.33 -12.72
N ARG A 114 -22.26 7.04 -11.42
CA ARG A 114 -23.36 6.21 -10.90
C ARG A 114 -24.52 7.02 -10.30
N ARG A 115 -24.61 8.32 -10.60
CA ARG A 115 -25.69 9.23 -10.17
C ARG A 115 -26.57 9.67 -11.32
#